data_AF-A0A382CE85-F1
#
_entry.id   AF-A0A382CE85-F1
#
_cell.length_a   1.000
_cell.length_b   1.000
_cell.length_c   1.000
_cell.angle_alpha   90.00
_cell.angle_beta   90.00
_cell.angle_gamma   90.00
#
_symmetry.space_group_name_H-M   'P 1'
#
loop_
_entity.id
_entity.type
_entity.pdbx_description
1 polymer ?
#
loop_
_entity_poly.entity_id
_entity_poly.type
_entity_poly.pdbx_seq_one_letter_code
_entity_poly.pdbx_strand_id
1 'polypeptide(L)'
;MLVVIFTIAVVLQSISYFIPPTSWLNWQLLVFITSTNLGAVFLAIQAQRSADDIGEVQRRIFTPDFYKSMKSISNLHGLIEEEADRQGHSIDDELKDMAPKIYGLTRAYLDVRATEEGITPPDPLVEKPPQSYEDEDLF
;
A
#
# COMPACT_ATOMS: atom_id res chain seq x y z
N MET A 1 -19.41 11.36 18.22
CA MET A 1 -19.07 10.71 19.51
C MET A 1 -19.91 11.21 20.68
N LEU A 2 -19.99 12.51 20.97
CA LEU A 2 -20.75 13.02 22.12
C LEU A 2 -22.22 12.58 22.12
N VAL A 3 -22.90 12.66 20.98
CA VAL A 3 -24.29 12.19 20.82
C VAL A 3 -24.42 10.69 21.12
N VAL A 4 -23.47 9.88 20.68
CA VAL A 4 -23.47 8.42 20.92
C VAL A 4 -23.31 8.12 22.41
N ILE A 5 -22.35 8.78 23.08
CA ILE A 5 -22.14 8.62 24.53
C ILE A 5 -23.39 9.05 25.30
N PHE A 6 -23.96 10.19 24.95
CA PHE A 6 -25.17 10.70 25.58
C PHE A 6 -26.35 9.74 25.40
N THR A 7 -26.57 9.22 24.20
CA THR A 7 -27.63 8.23 23.94
C THR A 7 -27.45 6.96 24.76
N ILE A 8 -26.23 6.40 24.81
CA ILE A 8 -25.93 5.22 25.62
C ILE A 8 -26.22 5.49 27.10
N ALA A 9 -25.80 6.65 27.61
CA ALA A 9 -26.03 7.03 29.00
C ALA A 9 -27.53 7.14 29.32
N VAL A 10 -28.32 7.77 28.46
CA VAL A 10 -29.77 7.89 28.63
C VAL A 10 -30.46 6.52 28.62
N VAL A 11 -30.06 5.63 27.71
CA VAL A 11 -30.63 4.28 27.62
C VAL A 11 -30.31 3.46 28.89
N LEU A 12 -29.05 3.42 29.31
CA LEU A 12 -28.65 2.66 30.51
C LEU A 12 -29.28 3.22 31.78
N GLN A 13 -29.34 4.55 31.91
CA GLN A 13 -29.97 5.20 33.05
C GLN A 13 -31.47 4.90 33.10
N SER A 14 -32.15 4.86 31.95
CA SER A 14 -33.57 4.52 31.86
C SER A 14 -33.84 3.11 32.39
N ILE A 15 -33.00 2.14 32.05
CA ILE A 15 -33.14 0.74 32.54
C ILE A 15 -33.02 0.67 34.06
N SER A 16 -32.13 1.45 34.66
CA SER A 16 -31.93 1.51 36.12
C SER A 16 -33.18 1.97 36.89
N TYR A 17 -34.05 2.78 36.27
CA TYR A 17 -35.32 3.18 36.89
C TYR A 17 -36.37 2.08 36.97
N PHE A 18 -36.30 1.07 36.09
CA PHE A 18 -37.28 -0.02 36.03
C PHE A 18 -36.80 -1.29 36.73
N ILE A 19 -35.50 -1.44 36.97
CA ILE A 19 -34.91 -2.63 37.59
C ILE A 19 -34.37 -2.27 38.98
N PRO A 20 -34.98 -2.78 40.07
CA PRO A 20 -34.51 -2.49 41.42
C PRO A 20 -33.13 -3.11 41.66
N PRO A 21 -32.23 -2.41 42.37
CA PRO A 21 -30.90 -2.92 42.65
C PRO A 21 -30.98 -4.14 43.58
N THR A 22 -30.26 -5.20 43.22
CA THR A 22 -30.04 -6.37 44.08
C THR A 22 -28.55 -6.57 44.28
N SER A 23 -28.18 -7.24 45.38
CA SER A 23 -26.77 -7.49 45.70
C SER A 23 -26.06 -8.27 44.58
N TRP A 24 -26.75 -9.25 43.99
CA TRP A 24 -26.23 -10.00 42.84
C TRP A 24 -26.01 -9.12 41.61
N LEU A 25 -26.99 -8.28 41.24
CA LEU A 25 -26.89 -7.38 40.09
C LEU A 25 -25.73 -6.38 40.26
N ASN A 26 -25.56 -5.84 41.46
CA ASN A 26 -24.48 -4.90 41.77
C ASN A 26 -23.09 -5.54 41.60
N TRP A 27 -22.92 -6.78 42.06
CA TRP A 27 -21.67 -7.52 41.87
C TRP A 27 -21.37 -7.81 40.40
N GLN A 28 -22.39 -8.19 39.63
CA GLN A 28 -22.23 -8.40 38.18
C GLN A 28 -21.84 -7.10 37.46
N LEU A 29 -22.48 -5.98 37.80
CA LEU A 29 -22.14 -4.67 37.24
C LEU A 29 -20.72 -4.22 37.61
N LEU A 30 -20.29 -4.44 38.86
CA LEU A 30 -18.93 -4.12 39.29
C LEU A 30 -17.88 -4.92 38.53
N VAL A 31 -18.10 -6.23 38.36
CA VAL A 31 -17.21 -7.08 37.55
C VAL A 31 -17.20 -6.62 36.11
N PHE A 32 -18.37 -6.36 35.52
CA PHE A 32 -18.49 -5.87 34.14
C PHE A 32 -17.75 -4.54 33.91
N ILE A 33 -17.93 -3.56 34.80
CA ILE A 33 -17.25 -2.25 34.71
C ILE A 33 -15.74 -2.42 34.82
N THR A 34 -15.28 -3.24 35.77
CA THR A 34 -13.85 -3.50 35.99
C THR A 34 -13.22 -4.19 34.78
N SER A 35 -13.86 -5.23 34.25
CA SER A 35 -13.42 -5.94 33.05
C SER A 35 -13.39 -5.04 31.81
N THR A 36 -14.42 -4.20 31.62
CA THR A 36 -14.50 -3.30 30.46
C THR A 36 -13.42 -2.20 30.54
N ASN A 37 -13.19 -1.62 31.71
CA ASN A 37 -12.10 -0.65 31.90
C ASN A 37 -10.72 -1.26 31.65
N LEU A 38 -10.47 -2.47 32.16
CA LEU A 38 -9.24 -3.20 31.87
C LEU A 38 -9.09 -3.49 30.37
N GLY A 39 -10.15 -3.97 29.73
CA GLY A 39 -10.18 -4.22 28.28
C GLY A 39 -9.91 -2.97 27.45
N ALA A 40 -10.47 -1.82 27.83
CA ALA A 40 -10.21 -0.55 27.18
C ALA A 40 -8.73 -0.15 27.26
N VAL A 41 -8.07 -0.38 28.40
CA VAL A 41 -6.62 -0.15 28.55
C VAL A 41 -5.82 -1.07 27.61
N PHE A 42 -6.16 -2.36 27.53
CA PHE A 42 -5.50 -3.29 26.61
C PHE A 42 -5.67 -2.88 25.15
N LEU A 43 -6.89 -2.50 24.74
CA LEU A 43 -7.17 -2.03 23.39
C LEU A 43 -6.41 -0.73 23.09
N ALA A 44 -6.31 0.17 24.05
CA ALA A 44 -5.52 1.40 23.90
C ALA A 44 -4.04 1.09 23.69
N ILE A 45 -3.47 0.15 24.45
CA ILE A 45 -2.08 -0.30 24.27
C ILE A 45 -1.89 -0.92 22.88
N GLN A 46 -2.83 -1.75 22.42
CA GLN A 46 -2.75 -2.37 21.11
C GLN A 46 -2.84 -1.33 19.98
N ALA A 47 -3.74 -0.35 20.10
CA ALA A 47 -3.86 0.74 19.15
C ALA A 47 -2.59 1.61 19.09
N GLN A 48 -1.98 1.89 20.24
CA GLN A 48 -0.71 2.61 20.32
C GLN A 48 0.42 1.85 19.61
N ARG A 49 0.59 0.55 19.91
CA ARG A 49 1.61 -0.27 19.24
C ARG A 49 1.42 -0.31 17.72
N SER A 50 0.18 -0.48 17.27
CA SER A 50 -0.12 -0.45 15.83
C SER A 50 0.21 0.90 15.21
N ALA A 51 -0.05 2.01 15.91
CA ALA A 51 0.30 3.34 15.42
C ALA A 51 1.82 3.54 15.37
N ASP A 52 2.55 3.04 16.37
CA ASP A 52 4.02 3.09 16.43
C ASP A 52 4.65 2.28 15.29
N ASP A 53 4.17 1.05 15.05
CA ASP A 53 4.64 0.19 13.96
C ASP A 53 4.40 0.84 12.59
N ILE A 54 3.20 1.39 12.36
CA ILE A 54 2.89 2.13 11.13
C ILE A 54 3.82 3.34 10.99
N GLY A 55 4.03 4.09 12.07
CA GLY A 55 4.91 5.24 12.09
C GLY A 55 6.37 4.88 11.77
N GLU A 56 6.87 3.75 12.29
CA GLU A 56 8.22 3.26 12.00
C GLU A 56 8.36 2.88 10.53
N VAL A 57 7.42 2.10 9.99
CA VAL A 57 7.43 1.70 8.57
C VAL A 57 7.38 2.93 7.66
N GLN A 58 6.48 3.88 7.95
CA GLN A 58 6.36 5.09 7.17
C GLN A 58 7.65 5.92 7.19
N ARG A 59 8.30 6.07 8.35
CA ARG A 59 9.60 6.77 8.45
C ARG A 59 10.72 6.06 7.71
N ARG A 60 10.70 4.72 7.67
CA ARG A 60 11.70 3.92 6.94
C ARG A 60 11.55 4.05 5.42
N ILE A 61 10.31 4.19 4.92
CA ILE A 61 10.04 4.33 3.47
C ILE A 61 10.25 5.78 3.02
N PHE A 62 9.70 6.75 3.73
CA PHE A 62 9.72 8.17 3.36
C PHE A 62 10.95 8.89 3.93
N THR A 63 12.13 8.46 3.51
CA THR A 63 13.41 9.06 3.92
C THR A 63 13.69 10.37 3.17
N PRO A 64 14.59 11.23 3.69
CA PRO A 64 15.03 12.42 2.96
C PRO A 64 15.57 12.09 1.57
N ASP A 65 16.24 10.94 1.41
CA ASP A 65 16.80 10.53 0.12
C ASP A 65 15.71 10.04 -0.85
N PHE A 66 14.63 9.43 -0.36
CA PHE A 66 13.44 9.18 -1.17
C PHE A 66 12.87 10.48 -1.72
N TYR A 67 12.68 11.50 -0.87
CA TYR A 67 12.18 12.80 -1.32
C TYR A 67 13.14 13.53 -2.28
N LYS A 68 14.46 13.45 -2.06
CA LYS A 68 15.44 13.99 -3.02
C LYS A 68 15.34 13.28 -4.37
N SER A 69 15.26 11.95 -4.37
CA SER A 69 15.15 11.15 -5.58
C SER A 69 13.86 11.47 -6.33
N MET A 70 12.74 11.58 -5.62
CA MET A 70 11.45 11.92 -6.21
C MET A 70 11.44 13.34 -6.76
N LYS A 71 12.11 14.29 -6.09
CA LYS A 71 12.33 15.63 -6.60
C LYS A 71 13.16 15.62 -7.89
N SER A 72 14.22 14.82 -7.96
CA SER A 72 15.03 14.69 -9.17
C SER A 72 14.22 14.13 -10.34
N ILE A 73 13.40 13.10 -10.09
CA ILE A 73 12.50 12.54 -11.11
C ILE A 73 11.47 13.57 -11.56
N SER A 74 10.86 14.29 -10.60
CA SER A 74 9.89 15.35 -10.89
C SER A 74 10.51 16.50 -11.69
N ASN A 75 11.75 16.89 -11.38
CA ASN A 75 12.47 17.91 -12.13
C ASN A 75 12.76 17.43 -13.56
N LEU A 76 13.18 16.17 -13.73
CA LEU A 76 13.40 15.59 -15.05
C LEU A 76 12.10 15.58 -15.87
N HIS A 77 10.99 15.19 -15.26
CA HIS A 77 9.67 15.24 -15.89
C HIS A 77 9.31 16.65 -16.35
N GLY A 78 9.49 17.66 -15.49
CA GLY A 78 9.24 19.06 -15.86
C GLY A 78 10.14 19.57 -17.00
N LEU A 79 11.39 19.12 -17.07
CA LEU A 79 12.28 19.45 -18.20
C LEU A 79 11.80 18.82 -19.52
N ILE A 80 11.27 17.60 -19.47
CA ILE A 80 10.69 16.93 -20.64
C ILE A 80 9.40 17.64 -21.06
N GLU A 81 8.57 18.05 -20.10
CA GLU A 81 7.34 18.83 -20.35
C GLU A 81 7.64 20.15 -21.05
N GLU A 82 8.62 20.90 -20.54
CA GLU A 82 9.02 22.19 -21.10
C GLU A 82 9.60 22.06 -22.52
N GLU A 83 10.32 20.96 -22.80
CA GLU A 83 10.86 20.68 -24.13
C GLU A 83 9.75 20.27 -25.11
N ALA A 84 8.80 19.43 -24.67
CA ALA A 84 7.63 19.05 -25.46
C ALA A 84 6.79 20.28 -25.82
N ASP A 85 6.52 21.16 -24.85
CA ASP A 85 5.81 22.43 -25.06
C ASP A 85 6.54 23.33 -26.06
N ARG A 86 7.89 23.43 -25.99
CA ARG A 86 8.70 24.20 -26.94
C ARG A 86 8.61 23.66 -28.36
N GLN A 87 8.42 22.35 -28.52
CA GLN A 87 8.25 21.72 -29.83
C GLN A 87 6.77 21.66 -30.27
N GLY A 88 5.83 22.08 -29.42
CA GLY A 88 4.40 22.07 -29.68
C GLY A 88 3.75 20.69 -29.56
N HIS A 89 4.42 19.76 -28.87
CA HIS A 89 3.96 18.40 -28.62
C HIS A 89 3.45 18.25 -27.19
N SER A 90 2.52 17.31 -26.96
CA SER A 90 2.13 16.95 -25.60
C SER A 90 3.16 16.02 -24.97
N ILE A 91 3.29 16.05 -23.65
CA ILE A 91 4.26 15.21 -22.94
C ILE A 91 3.98 13.70 -23.13
N ASP A 92 2.71 13.33 -23.30
CA ASP A 92 2.31 11.95 -23.57
C ASP A 92 2.76 11.48 -24.96
N ASP A 93 2.76 12.38 -25.94
CA ASP A 93 3.24 12.08 -27.30
C ASP A 93 4.77 11.97 -27.31
N GLU A 94 5.46 12.85 -26.59
CA GLU A 94 6.92 12.82 -26.44
C GLU A 94 7.37 11.54 -25.70
N LEU A 95 6.68 11.16 -24.62
CA LEU A 95 6.97 9.92 -23.90
C LEU A 95 6.71 8.67 -24.73
N LYS A 96 5.66 8.64 -25.56
CA LYS A 96 5.38 7.53 -26.49
C LYS A 96 6.47 7.36 -27.55
N ASP A 97 7.09 8.45 -28.00
CA ASP A 97 8.17 8.41 -28.97
C ASP A 97 9.55 8.14 -28.31
N MET A 98 9.80 8.69 -27.11
CA MET A 98 11.03 8.47 -26.36
C MET A 98 11.15 7.04 -25.80
N ALA A 99 10.07 6.44 -25.31
CA ALA A 99 10.09 5.11 -24.70
C ALA A 99 10.72 4.02 -25.60
N PRO A 100 10.32 3.82 -26.88
CA PRO A 100 10.95 2.83 -27.75
C PRO A 100 12.40 3.18 -28.10
N LYS A 101 12.76 4.46 -28.19
CA LYS A 101 14.13 4.91 -28.45
C LYS A 101 15.07 4.62 -27.28
N ILE A 102 14.65 4.92 -26.06
CA ILE A 102 15.40 4.61 -24.84
C ILE A 102 15.57 3.09 -24.72
N TYR A 103 14.48 2.33 -24.90
CA TYR A 103 14.54 0.86 -24.86
C TYR A 103 15.53 0.29 -25.88
N GLY A 104 15.48 0.77 -27.13
CA GLY A 104 16.40 0.35 -28.19
C GLY A 104 17.87 0.68 -27.88
N LEU A 105 18.13 1.87 -27.33
CA LEU A 105 19.47 2.29 -26.93
C LEU A 105 20.01 1.44 -25.77
N THR A 106 19.18 1.21 -24.74
CA THR A 106 19.57 0.38 -23.59
C THR A 106 19.82 -1.06 -24.01
N ARG A 107 18.97 -1.62 -24.89
CA ARG A 107 19.17 -2.96 -25.46
C ARG A 107 20.46 -3.06 -26.25
N ALA A 108 20.72 -2.12 -27.17
CA ALA A 108 21.96 -2.13 -27.96
C ALA A 108 23.21 -2.00 -27.07
N TYR A 109 23.16 -1.16 -26.03
CA TYR A 109 24.24 -1.03 -25.05
C TYR A 109 24.47 -2.35 -24.29
N LEU A 110 23.40 -3.00 -23.82
CA LEU A 110 23.47 -4.28 -23.12
C LEU A 110 23.95 -5.40 -24.04
N ASP A 111 23.54 -5.44 -25.31
CA ASP A 111 23.97 -6.44 -26.29
C ASP A 111 25.48 -6.30 -26.61
N VAL A 112 25.98 -5.06 -26.73
CA VAL A 112 27.43 -4.80 -26.89
C VAL A 112 28.21 -5.24 -25.64
N ARG A 113 27.74 -4.86 -24.44
CA ARG A 113 28.35 -5.28 -23.16
C ARG A 113 28.32 -6.79 -22.97
N ALA A 114 27.22 -7.45 -23.33
CA ALA A 114 27.07 -8.90 -23.26
C ALA A 114 28.01 -9.61 -24.24
N THR A 115 28.23 -9.03 -25.43
CA THR A 115 29.21 -9.51 -26.41
C THR A 115 30.65 -9.33 -25.92
N GLU A 116 30.96 -8.19 -25.30
CA GLU A 116 32.28 -7.89 -24.71
C GLU A 116 32.61 -8.77 -23.49
N GLU A 117 31.62 -9.06 -22.65
CA GLU A 117 31.77 -9.89 -21.45
C GLU A 117 31.54 -11.40 -21.70
N GLY A 118 31.23 -11.79 -22.94
CA GLY A 118 31.00 -13.19 -23.33
C GLY A 118 29.75 -13.81 -22.70
N ILE A 119 28.80 -12.98 -22.25
CA ILE A 119 27.55 -13.41 -21.63
C ILE A 119 26.53 -13.65 -22.74
N THR A 120 26.45 -14.87 -23.26
CA THR A 120 25.31 -15.26 -24.11
C THR A 120 24.05 -15.34 -23.25
N PRO A 121 22.97 -14.60 -23.58
CA PRO A 121 21.67 -14.82 -22.96
C PRO A 121 21.31 -16.30 -23.08
N PRO A 122 20.80 -16.95 -22.03
CA PRO A 122 20.28 -18.31 -22.17
C PRO A 122 19.20 -18.29 -23.25
N ASP A 123 19.29 -19.19 -24.23
CA ASP A 123 18.24 -19.33 -25.23
C ASP A 123 16.90 -19.51 -24.49
N PRO A 124 15.85 -18.78 -24.87
CA PRO A 124 14.55 -19.01 -24.30
C PRO A 124 14.20 -20.48 -24.52
N LEU A 125 13.88 -21.19 -23.43
CA LEU A 125 13.30 -22.53 -23.47
C LEU A 125 11.91 -22.39 -24.10
N VAL A 126 11.87 -22.28 -25.42
CA VAL A 126 10.64 -22.44 -26.19
C VAL A 126 10.39 -23.94 -26.22
N GLU A 127 9.56 -24.42 -25.29
CA GLU A 127 9.02 -25.78 -25.39
C GLU A 127 8.44 -25.93 -26.80
N LYS A 128 8.93 -26.94 -27.54
CA LYS A 128 8.38 -27.24 -28.86
C LYS A 128 6.88 -27.49 -28.68
N PRO A 129 6.01 -26.90 -29.52
CA PRO A 129 4.59 -27.18 -29.44
C PRO A 129 4.38 -28.70 -29.55
N PRO A 130 3.50 -29.28 -28.72
CA PRO A 130 3.25 -30.72 -28.71
C PRO A 130 2.88 -31.20 -30.12
N GLN A 131 3.45 -32.34 -30.54
CA GLN A 131 3.21 -32.87 -31.90
C GLN A 131 1.80 -33.42 -32.11
N SER A 132 1.05 -33.64 -31.04
CA SER A 132 -0.39 -33.82 -31.07
C SER A 132 -1.00 -33.19 -29.83
N TYR A 133 -2.06 -32.44 -30.04
CA TYR A 133 -3.01 -32.13 -28.98
C TYR A 133 -3.91 -33.36 -28.83
N GLU A 134 -4.01 -33.93 -27.63
CA GLU A 134 -5.11 -34.86 -27.37
C GLU A 134 -6.40 -34.03 -27.34
N ASP A 135 -7.51 -34.54 -27.88
CA ASP A 135 -8.77 -33.79 -27.99
C ASP A 135 -9.29 -33.27 -26.63
N GLU A 136 -8.78 -33.81 -25.51
CA GLU A 136 -9.05 -33.33 -24.15
C GLU A 136 -8.37 -32.00 -23.80
N ASP A 137 -7.30 -31.60 -24.49
CA ASP A 137 -6.59 -30.33 -24.27
C ASP A 137 -7.16 -29.16 -25.10
N LEU A 138 -8.18 -29.42 -25.93
CA LEU A 138 -8.78 -28.43 -26.84
C LEU A 138 -10.09 -27.80 -26.31
N PHE A 139 -10.53 -28.13 -25.09
CA PHE A 139 -11.73 -27.55 -24.46
C PHE A 139 -11.58 -27.29 -22.96
#